data_AF-A0A7X4HTH6-F1
#
_entry.id   AF-A0A7X4HTH6-F1
#
_cell.length_a   1.000
_cell.length_b   1.000
_cell.length_c   1.000
_cell.angle_alpha   90.00
_cell.angle_beta   90.00
_cell.angle_gamma   90.00
#
_symmetry.space_group_name_H-M   'P 1'
#
loop_
_entity.id
_entity.type
_entity.pdbx_description
1 polymer ?
#
loop_
_entity_poly.entity_id
_entity_poly.type
_entity_poly.pdbx_seq_one_letter_code
_entity_poly.pdbx_strand_id
1 'polypeptide(L)'
;MATEHTGEYGGVAQVEGDAAPDSAEAAPAMEFPGCDSIPMTWEDVWAYDGRIEYWDRASSTAQVLRDAGPVHESPPNVLSEILTRISQERGSRIRCYGAVYLMERDGAGRPRRVMVADQTIYLRPGRWKPSDPAIIRDEDPLPNVILEVDHTTDVRRNKLGLYESWGFPEVWVGTPDTPSPNRPRGLRPGLTIYRLDGGRFRVSAESRAFPGWPAARIHVSLNESHMSPRTLTDLTRVGRRLGGQEGTTPDDDPQIGRHRRQAHGTGLRAGRAEGVAAQRVLLGRLASRKFDPATAERLAAVLAGVDDPGRLAAIGGRIIDCDDGAALLAELS
;
A
#
# COMPACT_ATOMS: atom_id res chain seq x y z
N MET A 1 -55.04 14.76 55.51
CA MET A 1 -56.47 14.40 55.35
C MET A 1 -56.57 13.65 54.04
N ALA A 2 -56.31 12.35 54.03
CA ALA A 2 -57.18 11.26 54.47
C ALA A 2 -58.36 11.07 53.50
N THR A 3 -58.16 10.20 52.52
CA THR A 3 -59.21 9.39 51.90
C THR A 3 -58.61 8.02 51.62
N GLU A 4 -59.10 7.08 52.42
CA GLU A 4 -58.92 5.64 52.33
C GLU A 4 -59.65 5.10 51.09
N HIS A 5 -59.06 4.15 50.38
CA HIS A 5 -59.84 3.12 49.70
C HIS A 5 -59.08 1.79 49.73
N THR A 6 -59.58 0.93 50.60
CA THR A 6 -59.33 -0.50 50.70
C THR A 6 -60.06 -1.23 49.57
N GLY A 7 -59.38 -2.17 48.92
CA GLY A 7 -59.97 -3.09 47.95
C GLY A 7 -59.06 -4.29 47.75
N GLU A 8 -59.14 -5.24 48.68
CA GLU A 8 -58.60 -6.59 48.55
C GLU A 8 -59.31 -7.34 47.42
N TYR A 9 -58.54 -7.92 46.50
CA TYR A 9 -58.96 -9.11 45.76
C TYR A 9 -57.75 -10.02 45.58
N GLY A 10 -57.78 -11.14 46.29
CA GLY A 10 -56.88 -12.27 46.09
C GLY A 10 -57.15 -12.96 44.75
N GLY A 11 -56.07 -13.39 44.10
CA GLY A 11 -56.13 -14.11 42.84
C GLY A 11 -54.82 -14.81 42.55
N VAL A 12 -54.69 -16.02 43.11
CA VAL A 12 -54.03 -17.23 42.59
C VAL A 12 -52.72 -17.05 41.81
N ALA A 13 -51.65 -17.58 42.40
CA ALA A 13 -50.36 -17.86 41.78
C ALA A 13 -50.51 -18.51 40.39
N GLN A 14 -49.99 -17.84 39.36
CA GLN A 14 -49.56 -18.52 38.13
C GLN A 14 -48.07 -18.76 38.23
N VAL A 15 -47.76 -20.05 38.25
CA VAL A 15 -46.44 -20.66 38.19
C VAL A 15 -45.71 -20.12 36.96
N GLU A 16 -44.51 -19.59 37.20
CA GLU A 16 -43.48 -19.31 36.21
C GLU A 16 -43.20 -20.60 35.43
N GLY A 17 -43.79 -20.70 34.24
CA GLY A 17 -43.36 -21.64 33.23
C GLY A 17 -42.19 -21.03 32.51
N ASP A 18 -40.97 -21.47 32.85
CA ASP A 18 -39.78 -21.31 32.03
C ASP A 18 -40.11 -21.80 30.61
N ALA A 19 -40.44 -20.86 29.73
CA ALA A 19 -40.40 -21.09 28.30
C ALA A 19 -38.93 -21.33 27.96
N ALA A 20 -38.58 -22.60 27.75
CA ALA A 20 -37.33 -23.00 27.13
C ALA A 20 -37.08 -22.08 25.92
N PRO A 21 -35.90 -21.46 25.80
CA PRO A 21 -35.62 -20.64 24.63
C PRO A 21 -35.78 -21.54 23.41
N ASP A 22 -36.70 -21.12 22.55
CA ASP A 22 -36.92 -21.61 21.19
C ASP A 22 -35.58 -22.07 20.62
N SER A 23 -35.55 -23.32 20.19
CA SER A 23 -34.45 -23.94 19.48
C SER A 23 -34.00 -22.98 18.39
N ALA A 24 -32.93 -22.24 18.67
CA ALA A 24 -32.27 -21.38 17.71
C ALA A 24 -31.92 -22.28 16.54
N GLU A 25 -32.65 -22.09 15.44
CA GLU A 25 -32.41 -22.75 14.16
C GLU A 25 -30.90 -22.66 13.92
N ALA A 26 -30.23 -23.81 13.98
CA ALA A 26 -28.78 -23.87 13.95
C ALA A 26 -28.34 -23.15 12.68
N ALA A 27 -27.65 -22.02 12.85
CA ALA A 27 -27.13 -21.26 11.72
C ALA A 27 -26.39 -22.24 10.79
N PRO A 28 -26.63 -22.21 9.47
CA PRO A 28 -26.07 -23.19 8.55
C PRO A 28 -24.56 -23.26 8.76
N ALA A 29 -24.04 -24.49 8.87
CA ALA A 29 -22.62 -24.73 9.07
C ALA A 29 -21.82 -23.99 7.99
N MET A 30 -20.88 -23.14 8.42
CA MET A 30 -20.06 -22.40 7.46
C MET A 30 -19.06 -23.36 6.81
N GLU A 31 -19.20 -23.51 5.50
CA GLU A 31 -18.31 -24.33 4.68
C GLU A 31 -17.10 -23.50 4.24
N PHE A 32 -15.90 -24.04 4.42
CA PHE A 32 -14.63 -23.49 3.95
C PHE A 32 -13.96 -24.55 3.06
N PRO A 33 -14.38 -24.68 1.80
CA PRO A 33 -13.83 -25.73 0.96
C PRO A 33 -12.32 -25.52 0.72
N GLY A 34 -11.59 -26.63 0.56
CA GLY A 34 -10.13 -26.67 0.67
C GLY A 34 -9.58 -26.75 2.11
N CYS A 35 -10.45 -26.65 3.12
CA CYS A 35 -10.09 -26.86 4.53
C CYS A 35 -10.65 -28.18 5.07
N ASP A 36 -10.01 -28.68 6.13
CA ASP A 36 -10.57 -29.70 7.01
C ASP A 36 -11.19 -29.07 8.25
N SER A 37 -12.36 -29.58 8.64
CA SER A 37 -13.02 -29.22 9.88
C SER A 37 -12.47 -30.08 11.02
N ILE A 38 -11.83 -29.45 11.99
CA ILE A 38 -11.19 -30.13 13.13
C ILE A 38 -11.74 -29.54 14.43
N PRO A 39 -12.19 -30.35 15.40
CA PRO A 39 -12.55 -29.85 16.73
C PRO A 39 -11.34 -29.16 17.39
N MET A 40 -11.52 -27.92 17.84
CA MET A 40 -10.47 -27.13 18.51
C MET A 40 -11.08 -26.19 19.55
N THR A 41 -10.45 -26.13 20.73
CA THR A 41 -10.69 -25.08 21.72
C THR A 41 -9.96 -23.78 21.33
N TRP A 42 -10.22 -22.69 22.06
CA TRP A 42 -9.50 -21.45 21.82
C TRP A 42 -8.00 -21.56 22.16
N GLU A 43 -7.70 -22.30 23.23
CA GLU A 43 -6.33 -22.59 23.65
C GLU A 43 -5.59 -23.39 22.57
N ASP A 44 -6.27 -24.33 21.91
CA ASP A 44 -5.70 -25.09 20.78
C ASP A 44 -5.41 -24.19 19.57
N VAL A 45 -6.29 -23.20 19.28
CA VAL A 45 -6.09 -22.27 18.15
C VAL A 45 -4.77 -21.52 18.25
N TRP A 46 -4.39 -21.06 19.46
CA TRP A 46 -3.11 -20.38 19.66
C TRP A 46 -1.89 -21.29 19.60
N ALA A 47 -2.05 -22.54 20.01
CA ALA A 47 -0.97 -23.52 20.04
C ALA A 47 -0.79 -24.26 18.70
N TYR A 48 -1.71 -24.06 17.75
CA TYR A 48 -1.71 -24.77 16.49
C TYR A 48 -0.64 -24.25 15.52
N ASP A 49 0.31 -25.10 15.16
CA ASP A 49 1.44 -24.77 14.28
C ASP A 49 1.06 -24.75 12.78
N GLY A 50 -0.16 -25.18 12.43
CA GLY A 50 -0.67 -25.13 11.06
C GLY A 50 -1.45 -23.86 10.76
N ARG A 51 -2.05 -23.79 9.57
CA ARG A 51 -2.79 -22.61 9.12
C ARG A 51 -4.29 -22.75 9.34
N ILE A 52 -4.81 -22.01 10.32
CA ILE A 52 -6.24 -21.87 10.57
C ILE A 52 -6.80 -20.78 9.66
N GLU A 53 -7.83 -21.10 8.89
CA GLU A 53 -8.57 -20.12 8.09
C GLU A 53 -9.72 -19.50 8.89
N TYR A 54 -10.36 -20.31 9.73
CA TYR A 54 -11.51 -19.90 10.53
C TYR A 54 -11.68 -20.75 11.80
N TRP A 55 -12.19 -20.16 12.87
CA TRP A 55 -12.62 -20.87 14.07
C TRP A 55 -13.90 -20.23 14.64
N ASP A 56 -14.79 -21.06 15.15
CA ASP A 56 -16.04 -20.65 15.78
C ASP A 56 -16.21 -21.32 17.14
N ARG A 57 -16.48 -20.51 18.17
CA ARG A 57 -16.67 -21.01 19.52
C ARG A 57 -17.95 -21.81 19.70
N ALA A 58 -19.03 -21.48 18.99
CA ALA A 58 -20.31 -22.15 19.18
C ALA A 58 -20.24 -23.62 18.74
N SER A 59 -19.49 -23.88 17.66
CA SER A 59 -19.23 -25.24 17.16
C SER A 59 -17.93 -25.87 17.67
N SER A 60 -17.07 -25.12 18.39
CA SER A 60 -15.73 -25.53 18.82
C SER A 60 -14.95 -26.21 17.69
N THR A 61 -15.05 -25.65 16.49
CA THR A 61 -14.49 -26.23 15.26
C THR A 61 -13.64 -25.19 14.56
N ALA A 62 -12.43 -25.60 14.18
CA ALA A 62 -11.56 -24.85 13.29
C ALA A 62 -11.66 -25.41 11.87
N GLN A 63 -11.47 -24.53 10.90
CA GLN A 63 -11.26 -24.84 9.49
C GLN A 63 -9.79 -24.64 9.21
N VAL A 64 -9.09 -25.73 8.94
CA VAL A 64 -7.63 -25.75 8.75
C VAL A 64 -7.34 -26.03 7.28
N LEU A 65 -6.45 -25.23 6.69
CA LEU A 65 -6.08 -25.38 5.29
C LEU A 65 -5.36 -26.71 5.03
N ARG A 66 -5.81 -27.50 4.04
CA ARG A 66 -5.25 -28.83 3.74
C ARG A 66 -3.81 -28.82 3.23
N ASP A 67 -3.46 -27.82 2.41
CA ASP A 67 -2.10 -27.64 1.88
C ASP A 67 -1.97 -26.23 1.26
N ALA A 68 -1.05 -25.41 1.79
CA ALA A 68 -0.62 -24.17 1.15
C ALA A 68 0.62 -24.43 0.28
N GLY A 69 0.44 -24.51 -1.03
CA GLY A 69 1.57 -24.59 -1.96
C GLY A 69 2.33 -23.26 -2.07
N PRO A 70 3.63 -23.25 -2.45
CA PRO A 70 4.44 -22.04 -2.61
C PRO A 70 3.87 -20.97 -3.54
N VAL A 71 2.97 -21.37 -4.44
CA VAL A 71 2.29 -20.48 -5.39
C VAL A 71 1.33 -19.51 -4.68
N HIS A 72 0.79 -19.89 -3.52
CA HIS A 72 -0.08 -19.06 -2.68
C HIS A 72 0.69 -17.89 -2.04
N GLU A 73 1.96 -18.12 -1.70
CA GLU A 73 2.79 -17.16 -0.98
C GLU A 73 3.43 -16.10 -1.89
N SER A 74 3.43 -16.31 -3.22
CA SER A 74 4.08 -15.38 -4.16
C SER A 74 3.39 -14.00 -4.20
N PRO A 75 2.06 -13.87 -4.44
CA PRO A 75 1.41 -12.56 -4.47
C PRO A 75 1.54 -11.75 -3.17
N PRO A 76 1.38 -12.33 -1.96
CA PRO A 76 1.58 -11.64 -0.70
C PRO A 76 3.01 -11.08 -0.54
N ASN A 77 4.03 -11.82 -1.00
CA ASN A 77 5.42 -11.35 -0.96
C ASN A 77 5.64 -10.16 -1.91
N VAL A 78 5.13 -10.23 -3.14
CA VAL A 78 5.24 -9.13 -4.12
C VAL A 78 4.46 -7.89 -3.66
N LEU A 79 3.34 -8.06 -2.97
CA LEU A 79 2.53 -6.95 -2.45
C LEU A 79 3.35 -6.01 -1.55
N SER A 80 4.21 -6.55 -0.69
CA SER A 80 5.03 -5.73 0.22
C SER A 80 5.97 -4.77 -0.53
N GLU A 81 6.56 -5.23 -1.64
CA GLU A 81 7.41 -4.40 -2.50
C GLU A 81 6.59 -3.32 -3.21
N ILE A 82 5.43 -3.69 -3.76
CA ILE A 82 4.51 -2.76 -4.41
C ILE A 82 4.09 -1.64 -3.44
N LEU A 83 3.66 -2.00 -2.23
CA LEU A 83 3.21 -1.04 -1.22
C LEU A 83 4.34 -0.14 -0.74
N THR A 84 5.57 -0.65 -0.67
CA THR A 84 6.77 0.16 -0.40
C THR A 84 6.97 1.20 -1.49
N ARG A 85 6.85 0.82 -2.77
CA ARG A 85 6.99 1.75 -3.89
C ARG A 85 5.90 2.81 -3.90
N ILE A 86 4.64 2.43 -3.65
CA ILE A 86 3.53 3.39 -3.52
C ILE A 86 3.79 4.35 -2.35
N SER A 87 4.27 3.85 -1.20
CA SER A 87 4.57 4.68 -0.02
C SER A 87 5.64 5.73 -0.32
N GLN A 88 6.70 5.35 -1.04
CA GLN A 88 7.77 6.27 -1.45
C GLN A 88 7.23 7.41 -2.33
N GLU A 89 6.37 7.11 -3.30
CA GLU A 89 5.78 8.12 -4.18
C GLU A 89 4.67 8.94 -3.51
N ARG A 90 4.04 8.37 -2.47
CA ARG A 90 3.04 9.03 -1.64
C ARG A 90 3.67 10.01 -0.65
N GLY A 91 4.84 9.70 -0.11
CA GLY A 91 5.48 10.48 0.96
C GLY A 91 5.05 10.09 2.39
N SER A 92 4.22 9.06 2.53
CA SER A 92 3.76 8.58 3.84
C SER A 92 3.63 7.05 3.83
N ARG A 93 3.81 6.45 5.01
CA ARG A 93 3.92 4.99 5.14
C ARG A 93 2.59 4.29 4.91
N ILE A 94 2.61 3.23 4.12
CA ILE A 94 1.59 2.17 4.11
C ILE A 94 2.13 1.00 4.92
N ARG A 95 1.30 0.35 5.73
CA ARG A 95 1.66 -0.91 6.40
C ARG A 95 0.90 -2.06 5.76
N CYS A 96 1.60 -3.15 5.59
CA CYS A 96 1.06 -4.46 5.26
C CYS A 96 1.42 -5.38 6.42
N TYR A 97 0.44 -6.09 6.97
CA TYR A 97 0.69 -7.19 7.88
C TYR A 97 0.26 -8.46 7.17
N GLY A 98 1.02 -9.54 7.34
CA GLY A 98 0.72 -10.83 6.74
C GLY A 98 -0.45 -11.55 7.42
N ALA A 99 -0.34 -12.86 7.55
CA ALA A 99 -1.29 -13.68 8.30
C ALA A 99 -1.51 -13.11 9.70
N VAL A 100 -2.63 -12.39 9.87
CA VAL A 100 -3.06 -11.76 11.12
C VAL A 100 -4.43 -12.30 11.46
N TYR A 101 -4.61 -12.63 12.74
CA TYR A 101 -5.91 -13.01 13.26
C TYR A 101 -6.86 -11.81 13.27
N LEU A 102 -8.04 -12.00 12.70
CA LEU A 102 -9.17 -11.10 12.79
C LEU A 102 -10.18 -11.74 13.75
N MET A 103 -10.53 -11.05 14.82
CA MET A 103 -11.26 -11.64 15.94
C MET A 103 -12.56 -10.90 16.24
N GLU A 104 -13.65 -11.64 16.42
CA GLU A 104 -14.89 -11.15 17.03
C GLU A 104 -14.95 -11.66 18.48
N ARG A 105 -15.27 -10.79 19.43
CA ARG A 105 -15.50 -11.15 20.84
C ARG A 105 -16.99 -11.21 21.16
N ASP A 106 -17.35 -12.03 22.14
CA ASP A 106 -18.69 -12.05 22.74
C ASP A 106 -18.90 -10.88 23.71
N GLY A 107 -20.11 -10.72 24.24
CA GLY A 107 -20.42 -9.67 25.22
C GLY A 107 -19.65 -9.76 26.54
N ALA A 108 -18.95 -10.88 26.79
CA ALA A 108 -18.06 -11.06 27.93
C ALA A 108 -16.58 -10.83 27.56
N GLY A 109 -16.28 -10.33 26.36
CA GLY A 109 -14.93 -10.06 25.87
C GLY A 109 -14.14 -11.30 25.47
N ARG A 110 -14.79 -12.47 25.38
CA ARG A 110 -14.11 -13.72 25.03
C ARG A 110 -14.15 -13.93 23.50
N PRO A 111 -13.14 -14.56 22.89
CA PRO A 111 -13.16 -14.90 21.48
C PRO A 111 -14.43 -15.69 21.13
N ARG A 112 -15.15 -15.21 20.13
CA ARG A 112 -16.35 -15.85 19.57
C ARG A 112 -16.02 -16.49 18.23
N ARG A 113 -15.34 -15.73 17.37
CA ARG A 113 -14.92 -16.16 16.04
C ARG A 113 -13.56 -15.59 15.72
N VAL A 114 -12.79 -16.36 14.96
CA VAL A 114 -11.48 -15.94 14.47
C VAL A 114 -11.37 -16.32 13.00
N MET A 115 -10.81 -15.44 12.18
CA MET A 115 -10.37 -15.76 10.83
C MET A 115 -8.98 -15.21 10.57
N VAL A 116 -8.26 -15.77 9.60
CA VAL A 116 -6.94 -15.26 9.20
C VAL A 116 -7.02 -14.70 7.80
N ALA A 117 -6.61 -13.45 7.61
CA ALA A 117 -6.43 -12.86 6.28
C ALA A 117 -5.00 -13.10 5.79
N ASP A 118 -4.80 -13.29 4.48
CA ASP A 118 -3.44 -13.44 3.95
C ASP A 118 -2.61 -12.18 4.16
N GLN A 119 -3.22 -11.03 3.85
CA GLN A 119 -2.61 -9.72 4.05
C GLN A 119 -3.66 -8.69 4.45
N THR A 120 -3.28 -7.80 5.36
CA THR A 120 -4.06 -6.65 5.79
C THR A 120 -3.29 -5.37 5.51
N ILE A 121 -3.94 -4.40 4.86
CA ILE A 121 -3.30 -3.18 4.39
C ILE A 121 -3.89 -1.96 5.08
N TYR A 122 -3.01 -1.18 5.73
CA TYR A 122 -3.33 0.09 6.36
C TYR A 122 -2.66 1.23 5.63
N LEU A 123 -3.47 2.12 5.04
CA LEU A 123 -2.97 3.31 4.39
C LEU A 123 -2.50 4.35 5.40
N ARG A 124 -3.06 4.41 6.62
CA ARG A 124 -2.72 5.42 7.63
C ARG A 124 -2.32 4.78 8.97
N PRO A 125 -1.17 4.09 9.01
CA PRO A 125 -0.78 3.27 10.15
C PRO A 125 -0.42 4.07 11.40
N GLY A 126 -0.07 5.36 11.28
CA GLY A 126 0.25 6.21 12.45
C GLY A 126 -0.91 6.43 13.42
N ARG A 127 -2.10 5.90 13.11
CA ARG A 127 -3.29 5.90 13.97
C ARG A 127 -3.53 4.58 14.69
N TRP A 128 -2.68 3.58 14.49
CA TRP A 128 -2.86 2.25 15.06
C TRP A 128 -1.53 1.61 15.45
N LYS A 129 -1.51 1.02 16.63
CA LYS A 129 -0.49 0.08 17.09
C LYS A 129 -1.29 -1.16 17.50
N PRO A 130 -1.08 -2.34 16.88
CA PRO A 130 -1.80 -3.53 17.28
C PRO A 130 -1.63 -3.73 18.79
N SER A 131 -2.76 -3.86 19.47
CA SER A 131 -2.84 -4.08 20.92
C SER A 131 -2.46 -5.51 21.31
N ASP A 132 -2.45 -6.42 20.32
CA ASP A 132 -2.44 -7.87 20.47
C ASP A 132 -1.94 -8.51 19.15
N PRO A 133 -1.69 -9.83 19.10
CA PRO A 133 -1.44 -10.56 17.85
C PRO A 133 -2.68 -10.68 16.93
N ALA A 134 -3.75 -9.95 17.21
CA ALA A 134 -5.00 -9.94 16.44
C ALA A 134 -5.54 -8.51 16.24
N ILE A 135 -6.34 -8.34 15.18
CA ILE A 135 -7.20 -7.18 14.97
C ILE A 135 -8.58 -7.55 15.53
N ILE A 136 -9.00 -6.88 16.58
CA ILE A 136 -10.26 -7.14 17.26
C ILE A 136 -11.36 -6.27 16.63
N ARG A 137 -12.36 -6.94 16.06
CA ARG A 137 -13.56 -6.31 15.50
C ARG A 137 -14.23 -5.43 16.57
N ASP A 138 -14.63 -4.24 16.16
CA ASP A 138 -15.27 -3.19 16.97
C ASP A 138 -14.37 -2.50 18.01
N GLU A 139 -13.15 -2.99 18.25
CA GLU A 139 -12.14 -2.35 19.12
C GLU A 139 -11.02 -1.68 18.30
N ASP A 140 -10.55 -2.33 17.23
CA ASP A 140 -9.48 -1.85 16.37
C ASP A 140 -10.00 -1.20 15.07
N PRO A 141 -9.28 -0.22 14.50
CA PRO A 141 -9.57 0.25 13.15
C PRO A 141 -9.36 -0.87 12.14
N LEU A 142 -10.37 -1.07 11.28
CA LEU A 142 -10.29 -2.08 10.23
C LEU A 142 -9.24 -1.70 9.18
N PRO A 143 -8.52 -2.69 8.62
CA PRO A 143 -7.68 -2.52 7.43
C PRO A 143 -8.44 -1.83 6.31
N ASN A 144 -7.73 -0.99 5.53
CA ASN A 144 -8.32 -0.36 4.36
C ASN A 144 -8.57 -1.37 3.23
N VAL A 145 -7.76 -2.44 3.17
CA VAL A 145 -7.89 -3.54 2.22
C VAL A 145 -7.48 -4.84 2.92
N ILE A 146 -8.24 -5.89 2.65
CA ILE A 146 -7.81 -7.28 2.84
C ILE A 146 -7.42 -7.85 1.48
N LEU A 147 -6.28 -8.54 1.38
CA LEU A 147 -5.98 -9.40 0.23
C LEU A 147 -6.14 -10.86 0.65
N GLU A 148 -6.77 -11.61 -0.22
CA GLU A 148 -6.96 -13.06 -0.16
C GLU A 148 -6.51 -13.67 -1.50
N VAL A 149 -5.73 -14.73 -1.45
CA VAL A 149 -5.20 -15.46 -2.60
C VAL A 149 -5.91 -16.81 -2.68
N ASP A 150 -6.69 -17.00 -3.74
CA ASP A 150 -7.57 -18.15 -3.87
C ASP A 150 -7.19 -18.98 -5.10
N HIS A 151 -6.71 -20.19 -4.82
CA HIS A 151 -6.33 -21.18 -5.81
C HIS A 151 -7.39 -22.24 -6.06
N THR A 152 -8.40 -22.35 -5.20
CA THR A 152 -9.28 -23.52 -5.11
C THR A 152 -10.72 -23.23 -5.48
N THR A 153 -11.08 -21.95 -5.70
CA THR A 153 -12.45 -21.39 -5.84
C THR A 153 -13.28 -21.28 -4.58
N ASP A 154 -12.71 -21.55 -3.41
CA ASP A 154 -13.52 -21.97 -2.28
C ASP A 154 -13.58 -20.96 -1.14
N VAL A 155 -12.74 -19.93 -1.16
CA VAL A 155 -12.65 -18.96 -0.05
C VAL A 155 -13.89 -18.03 0.03
N ARG A 156 -14.76 -17.94 -0.98
CA ARG A 156 -15.40 -16.63 -1.24
C ARG A 156 -16.88 -16.43 -0.95
N ARG A 157 -17.68 -17.40 -0.50
CA ARG A 157 -19.05 -17.06 -0.05
C ARG A 157 -19.10 -16.77 1.44
N ASN A 158 -18.56 -17.66 2.25
CA ASN A 158 -18.68 -17.57 3.70
C ASN A 158 -17.64 -16.62 4.31
N LYS A 159 -16.35 -16.69 3.92
CA LYS A 159 -15.32 -15.73 4.39
C LYS A 159 -15.61 -14.32 3.90
N LEU A 160 -16.05 -14.15 2.64
CA LEU A 160 -16.49 -12.85 2.14
C LEU A 160 -17.75 -12.35 2.87
N GLY A 161 -18.70 -13.24 3.20
CA GLY A 161 -19.85 -12.90 4.05
C GLY A 161 -19.43 -12.45 5.45
N LEU A 162 -18.39 -13.06 6.04
CA LEU A 162 -17.80 -12.61 7.30
C LEU A 162 -17.19 -11.22 7.15
N TYR A 163 -16.33 -10.99 6.15
CA TYR A 163 -15.78 -9.67 5.85
C TYR A 163 -16.88 -8.60 5.66
N GLU A 164 -17.97 -8.96 4.97
CA GLU A 164 -19.11 -8.07 4.75
C GLU A 164 -19.79 -7.73 6.08
N SER A 165 -20.13 -8.75 6.86
CA SER A 165 -20.81 -8.60 8.15
C SER A 165 -19.96 -7.88 9.20
N TRP A 166 -18.64 -7.98 9.10
CA TRP A 166 -17.69 -7.31 9.99
C TRP A 166 -17.35 -5.89 9.51
N GLY A 167 -17.86 -5.48 8.34
CA GLY A 167 -17.75 -4.10 7.87
C GLY A 167 -16.42 -3.75 7.19
N PHE A 168 -15.66 -4.73 6.68
CA PHE A 168 -14.40 -4.43 6.01
C PHE A 168 -14.64 -3.58 4.76
N PRO A 169 -13.91 -2.47 4.58
CA PRO A 169 -14.19 -1.52 3.52
C PRO A 169 -13.94 -2.09 2.12
N GLU A 170 -12.91 -2.90 1.95
CA GLU A 170 -12.49 -3.42 0.66
C GLU A 170 -11.78 -4.76 0.82
N VAL A 171 -12.11 -5.72 -0.04
CA VAL A 171 -11.47 -7.04 -0.09
C VAL A 171 -11.04 -7.31 -1.53
N TRP A 172 -9.76 -7.61 -1.71
CA TRP A 172 -9.19 -8.08 -2.96
C TRP A 172 -9.08 -9.58 -2.90
N VAL A 173 -9.60 -10.25 -3.91
CA VAL A 173 -9.47 -11.68 -3.99
C VAL A 173 -8.84 -12.07 -5.33
N GLY A 174 -7.57 -12.46 -5.25
CA GLY A 174 -6.71 -12.76 -6.38
C GLY A 174 -6.66 -14.25 -6.68
N THR A 175 -6.71 -14.61 -7.95
CA THR A 175 -6.43 -15.96 -8.45
C THR A 175 -5.16 -15.86 -9.29
N PRO A 176 -4.01 -16.37 -8.81
CA PRO A 176 -2.72 -16.17 -9.46
C PRO A 176 -2.65 -16.74 -10.87
N ASP A 177 -1.70 -16.27 -11.69
CA ASP A 177 -1.53 -16.78 -13.06
C ASP A 177 -1.04 -18.23 -13.07
N THR A 178 -0.06 -18.53 -12.21
CA THR A 178 0.50 -19.87 -12.06
C THR A 178 -0.60 -20.86 -11.68
N PRO A 179 -0.80 -21.94 -12.45
CA PRO A 179 -1.80 -22.95 -12.15
C PRO A 179 -1.47 -23.69 -10.84
N SER A 180 -2.51 -24.06 -10.10
CA SER A 180 -2.41 -24.92 -8.92
C SER A 180 -3.12 -26.25 -9.21
N PRO A 181 -2.62 -27.40 -8.72
CA PRO A 181 -3.31 -28.69 -8.86
C PRO A 181 -4.75 -28.66 -8.36
N ASN A 182 -5.02 -27.85 -7.34
CA ASN A 182 -6.33 -27.73 -6.72
C ASN A 182 -7.23 -26.69 -7.39
N ARG A 183 -6.81 -26.07 -8.51
CA ARG A 183 -7.62 -25.10 -9.26
C ARG A 183 -8.71 -25.81 -10.07
N PRO A 184 -9.99 -25.50 -9.83
CA PRO A 184 -11.10 -26.03 -10.61
C PRO A 184 -11.02 -25.67 -12.09
N ARG A 185 -11.48 -26.62 -12.92
CA ARG A 185 -11.54 -26.45 -14.37
C ARG A 185 -12.47 -25.28 -14.71
N GLY A 186 -11.92 -24.24 -15.32
CA GLY A 186 -12.68 -23.06 -15.77
C GLY A 186 -12.47 -21.80 -14.94
N LEU A 187 -11.85 -21.88 -13.75
CA LEU A 187 -11.46 -20.69 -13.01
C LEU A 187 -10.34 -19.97 -13.78
N ARG A 188 -10.59 -18.70 -14.13
CA ARG A 188 -9.62 -17.86 -14.82
C ARG A 188 -8.77 -17.06 -13.81
N PRO A 189 -7.46 -16.95 -14.03
CA PRO A 189 -6.64 -15.99 -13.30
C PRO A 189 -7.19 -14.58 -13.39
N GLY A 190 -6.99 -13.81 -12.33
CA GLY A 190 -7.46 -12.44 -12.22
C GLY A 190 -7.64 -11.99 -10.79
N LEU A 191 -8.03 -10.74 -10.62
CA LEU A 191 -8.33 -10.17 -9.31
C LEU A 191 -9.74 -9.58 -9.34
N THR A 192 -10.51 -9.86 -8.29
CA THR A 192 -11.82 -9.24 -8.05
C THR A 192 -11.73 -8.33 -6.84
N ILE A 193 -12.24 -7.10 -6.97
CA ILE A 193 -12.31 -6.14 -5.87
C ILE A 193 -13.75 -6.09 -5.38
N TYR A 194 -13.96 -6.39 -4.12
CA TYR A 194 -15.22 -6.20 -3.42
C TYR A 194 -15.14 -4.94 -2.57
N ARG A 195 -16.09 -4.02 -2.75
CA ARG A 195 -16.19 -2.78 -1.98
C ARG A 195 -17.48 -2.77 -1.18
N LEU A 196 -17.38 -2.46 0.10
CA LEU A 196 -18.56 -2.35 0.95
C LEU A 196 -19.30 -1.06 0.63
N ASP A 197 -20.55 -1.20 0.19
CA ASP A 197 -21.45 -0.12 -0.20
C ASP A 197 -22.87 -0.43 0.31
N GLY A 198 -23.41 0.41 1.18
CA GLY A 198 -24.71 0.18 1.81
C GLY A 198 -24.79 -1.12 2.63
N GLY A 199 -23.69 -1.52 3.28
CA GLY A 199 -23.62 -2.74 4.10
C GLY A 199 -23.51 -4.04 3.30
N ARG A 200 -23.29 -3.97 1.98
CA ARG A 200 -23.07 -5.14 1.13
C ARG A 200 -21.88 -4.95 0.22
N PHE A 201 -21.19 -6.03 -0.11
CA PHE A 201 -20.12 -6.01 -1.07
C PHE A 201 -20.64 -5.94 -2.49
N ARG A 202 -20.06 -5.00 -3.26
CA ARG A 202 -20.25 -4.87 -4.69
C ARG A 202 -18.92 -5.06 -5.40
N VAL A 203 -18.95 -5.77 -6.52
CA VAL A 203 -17.78 -5.91 -7.39
C VAL A 203 -17.45 -4.56 -8.01
N SER A 204 -16.17 -4.20 -7.99
CA SER A 204 -15.64 -2.96 -8.53
C SER A 204 -14.52 -3.24 -9.51
N ALA A 205 -14.45 -2.45 -10.58
CA ALA A 205 -13.34 -2.49 -11.53
C ALA A 205 -12.06 -1.86 -10.98
N GLU A 206 -12.16 -0.98 -9.98
CA GLU A 206 -11.05 -0.22 -9.41
C GLU A 206 -11.07 -0.23 -7.87
N SER A 207 -9.88 -0.11 -7.29
CA SER A 207 -9.71 0.04 -5.85
C SER A 207 -10.13 1.43 -5.36
N ARG A 208 -10.85 1.49 -4.23
CA ARG A 208 -11.10 2.76 -3.52
C ARG A 208 -9.90 3.14 -2.67
N ALA A 209 -9.28 2.16 -2.02
CA ALA A 209 -8.08 2.38 -1.21
C ALA A 209 -6.88 2.85 -2.04
N PHE A 210 -6.79 2.43 -3.31
CA PHE A 210 -5.74 2.81 -4.25
C PHE A 210 -6.35 3.42 -5.53
N PRO A 211 -6.71 4.72 -5.49
CA PRO A 211 -7.55 5.33 -6.51
C PRO A 211 -6.95 5.30 -7.93
N GLY A 212 -7.74 4.85 -8.90
CA GLY A 212 -7.30 4.75 -10.31
C GLY A 212 -6.36 3.58 -10.58
N TRP A 213 -6.35 2.56 -9.70
CA TRP A 213 -5.69 1.28 -9.92
C TRP A 213 -6.72 0.19 -10.22
N PRO A 214 -6.90 -0.20 -11.49
CA PRO A 214 -7.87 -1.22 -11.87
C PRO A 214 -7.48 -2.61 -11.37
N ALA A 215 -8.48 -3.46 -11.12
CA ALA A 215 -8.29 -4.84 -10.67
C ALA A 215 -7.36 -5.64 -11.58
N ALA A 216 -7.50 -5.50 -12.90
CA ALA A 216 -6.62 -6.15 -13.88
C ALA A 216 -5.16 -5.68 -13.78
N ARG A 217 -4.91 -4.42 -13.37
CA ARG A 217 -3.54 -3.91 -13.17
C ARG A 217 -2.94 -4.39 -11.87
N ILE A 218 -3.74 -4.42 -10.80
CA ILE A 218 -3.31 -4.99 -9.51
C ILE A 218 -2.94 -6.46 -9.71
N HIS A 219 -3.78 -7.22 -10.42
CA HIS A 219 -3.51 -8.62 -10.77
C HIS A 219 -2.16 -8.80 -11.47
N VAL A 220 -1.92 -8.05 -12.55
CA VAL A 220 -0.65 -8.12 -13.28
C VAL A 220 0.53 -7.81 -12.36
N SER A 221 0.47 -6.70 -11.59
CA SER A 221 1.57 -6.31 -10.71
C SER A 221 1.86 -7.36 -9.63
N LEU A 222 0.84 -8.03 -9.08
CA LEU A 222 1.01 -9.09 -8.07
C LEU A 222 1.60 -10.38 -8.61
N ASN A 223 1.59 -10.60 -9.93
CA ASN A 223 2.08 -11.83 -10.57
C ASN A 223 3.37 -11.60 -11.38
N GLU A 224 3.93 -10.38 -11.38
CA GLU A 224 5.20 -10.08 -12.02
C GLU A 224 6.37 -10.60 -11.17
N SER A 225 7.35 -11.27 -11.79
CA SER A 225 8.59 -11.65 -11.11
C SER A 225 9.53 -10.47 -10.86
N HIS A 226 9.34 -9.39 -11.62
CA HIS A 226 10.04 -8.11 -11.49
C HIS A 226 9.11 -7.00 -11.97
N MET A 227 9.07 -5.87 -11.27
CA MET A 227 8.18 -4.77 -11.64
C MET A 227 8.52 -4.22 -13.04
N SER A 228 7.56 -4.35 -13.96
CA SER A 228 7.72 -3.80 -15.30
C SER A 228 7.70 -2.25 -15.29
N PRO A 229 8.25 -1.58 -16.33
CA PRO A 229 8.13 -0.12 -16.45
C PRO A 229 6.69 0.39 -16.39
N ARG A 230 5.76 -0.43 -16.87
CA ARG A 230 4.32 -0.15 -16.81
C ARG A 230 3.81 -0.21 -15.37
N THR A 231 4.12 -1.28 -14.63
CA THR A 231 3.79 -1.39 -13.21
C THR A 231 4.36 -0.20 -12.45
N LEU A 232 5.63 0.14 -12.63
CA LEU A 232 6.25 1.30 -11.98
C LEU A 232 5.52 2.62 -12.29
N THR A 233 5.06 2.81 -13.52
CA THR A 233 4.25 3.97 -13.91
C THR A 233 2.91 4.00 -13.19
N ASP A 234 2.22 2.86 -13.11
CA ASP A 234 0.95 2.73 -12.38
C ASP A 234 1.14 2.98 -10.88
N LEU A 235 2.13 2.38 -10.24
CA LEU A 235 2.44 2.58 -8.82
C LEU A 235 2.79 4.05 -8.50
N THR A 236 3.53 4.69 -9.40
CA THR A 236 3.87 6.12 -9.29
C THR A 236 2.62 7.00 -9.37
N ARG A 237 1.72 6.72 -10.32
CA ARG A 237 0.44 7.44 -10.45
C ARG A 237 -0.42 7.28 -9.19
N VAL A 238 -0.55 6.06 -8.68
CA VAL A 238 -1.32 5.75 -7.47
C VAL A 238 -0.72 6.44 -6.25
N GLY A 239 0.59 6.31 -6.04
CA GLY A 239 1.30 6.94 -4.92
C GLY A 239 1.14 8.46 -4.92
N ARG A 240 1.37 9.13 -6.06
CA ARG A 240 1.19 10.58 -6.17
C ARG A 240 -0.25 11.03 -5.93
N ARG A 241 -1.23 10.24 -6.37
CA ARG A 241 -2.64 10.55 -6.13
C ARG A 241 -3.00 10.45 -4.65
N LEU A 242 -2.51 9.41 -3.96
CA LEU A 242 -2.66 9.29 -2.51
C LEU A 242 -1.94 10.43 -1.77
N GLY A 243 -0.73 10.78 -2.19
CA GLY A 243 0.03 11.89 -1.60
C GLY A 243 -0.70 13.22 -1.75
N GLY A 244 -1.22 13.52 -2.94
CA GLY A 244 -2.03 14.71 -3.19
C GLY A 244 -3.31 14.79 -2.35
N GLN A 245 -3.93 13.65 -2.01
CA GLN A 245 -5.09 13.60 -1.11
C GLN A 245 -4.73 13.88 0.36
N GLU A 246 -3.46 13.70 0.74
CA GLU A 246 -2.96 13.89 2.10
C GLU A 246 -2.10 15.14 2.28
N GLY A 247 -1.81 15.85 1.19
CA GLY A 247 -0.87 16.96 1.19
C GLY A 247 0.59 16.51 1.38
N THR A 248 0.91 15.27 1.05
CA THR A 248 2.28 14.74 1.08
C THR A 248 2.85 14.55 -0.32
N THR A 249 4.17 14.53 -0.38
CA THR A 249 5.00 14.41 -1.57
C THR A 249 6.09 13.38 -1.30
N PRO A 250 6.75 12.82 -2.33
CA PRO A 250 7.84 11.88 -2.09
C PRO A 250 9.01 12.46 -1.28
N ASP A 251 9.12 13.79 -1.17
CA ASP A 251 10.19 14.46 -0.42
C ASP A 251 9.93 14.45 1.10
N ASP A 252 8.69 14.14 1.52
CA ASP A 252 8.31 13.92 2.92
C ASP A 252 8.81 12.57 3.46
N ASP A 253 9.15 11.62 2.58
CA ASP A 253 9.91 10.45 2.99
C ASP A 253 11.37 10.87 3.32
N PRO A 254 11.86 10.64 4.54
CA PRO A 254 13.18 11.15 4.96
C PRO A 254 14.34 10.66 4.08
N GLN A 255 14.26 9.42 3.59
CA GLN A 255 15.31 8.82 2.79
C GLN A 255 15.23 9.30 1.33
N ILE A 256 14.04 9.28 0.73
CA ILE A 256 13.83 9.73 -0.65
C ILE A 256 14.09 11.24 -0.77
N GLY A 257 13.55 12.04 0.14
CA GLY A 257 13.78 13.48 0.17
C GLY A 257 15.27 13.82 0.31
N ARG A 258 16.02 13.11 1.18
CA ARG A 258 17.47 13.30 1.29
C ARG A 258 18.18 12.97 -0.02
N HIS A 259 17.86 11.83 -0.63
CA HIS A 259 18.47 11.40 -1.88
C HIS A 259 18.21 12.40 -3.02
N ARG A 260 16.96 12.88 -3.16
CA ARG A 260 16.60 13.87 -4.18
C ARG A 260 17.29 15.21 -3.99
N ARG A 261 17.37 15.71 -2.74
CA ARG A 261 18.12 16.94 -2.43
C ARG A 261 19.60 16.81 -2.79
N GLN A 262 20.21 15.66 -2.49
CA GLN A 262 21.61 15.39 -2.85
C GLN A 262 21.80 15.30 -4.37
N ALA A 263 20.93 14.55 -5.06
CA ALA A 263 20.96 14.41 -6.51
C ALA A 263 20.80 15.76 -7.21
N HIS A 264 19.86 16.59 -6.75
CA HIS A 264 19.65 17.94 -7.25
C HIS A 264 20.88 18.82 -7.04
N GLY A 265 21.50 18.79 -5.86
CA GLY A 265 22.73 19.54 -5.59
C GLY A 265 23.91 19.11 -6.47
N THR A 266 24.05 17.81 -6.74
CA THR A 266 25.06 17.30 -7.67
C THR A 266 24.76 17.70 -9.11
N GLY A 267 23.51 17.58 -9.55
CA GLY A 267 23.08 18.00 -10.89
C GLY A 267 23.30 19.48 -11.14
N LEU A 268 22.98 20.34 -10.17
CA LEU A 268 23.26 21.78 -10.26
C LEU A 268 24.74 22.09 -10.38
N ARG A 269 25.61 21.41 -9.61
CA ARG A 269 27.06 21.61 -9.70
C ARG A 269 27.61 21.15 -11.04
N ALA A 270 27.21 19.96 -11.50
CA ALA A 270 27.61 19.43 -12.80
C ALA A 270 27.16 20.35 -13.94
N GLY A 271 25.88 20.76 -13.95
CA GLY A 271 25.35 21.67 -14.96
C GLY A 271 26.03 23.05 -14.94
N ARG A 272 26.37 23.59 -13.76
CA ARG A 272 27.16 24.83 -13.66
C ARG A 272 28.56 24.66 -14.24
N ALA A 273 29.25 23.57 -13.93
CA ALA A 273 30.58 23.29 -14.45
C ALA A 273 30.58 23.12 -15.98
N GLU A 274 29.59 22.39 -16.52
CA GLU A 274 29.38 22.25 -17.96
C GLU A 274 29.09 23.60 -18.63
N GLY A 275 28.24 24.43 -18.03
CA GLY A 275 27.94 25.78 -18.53
C GLY A 275 29.16 26.69 -18.57
N VAL A 276 29.97 26.68 -17.50
CA VAL A 276 31.26 27.42 -17.45
C VAL A 276 32.20 26.92 -18.55
N ALA A 277 32.37 25.60 -18.69
CA ALA A 277 33.22 25.02 -19.73
C ALA A 277 32.74 25.40 -21.15
N ALA A 278 31.43 25.32 -21.41
CA ALA A 278 30.84 25.69 -22.68
C ALA A 278 31.04 27.19 -22.99
N GLN A 279 30.89 28.06 -21.99
CA GLN A 279 31.10 29.50 -22.15
C GLN A 279 32.57 29.82 -22.46
N ARG A 280 33.54 29.15 -21.82
CA ARG A 280 34.97 29.30 -22.15
C ARG A 280 35.25 28.93 -23.61
N VAL A 281 34.70 27.81 -24.09
CA VAL A 281 34.82 27.38 -25.49
C VAL A 281 34.21 28.41 -26.44
N LEU A 282 33.04 28.96 -26.10
CA LEU A 282 32.38 29.98 -26.92
C LEU A 282 33.21 31.27 -27.02
N LEU A 283 33.77 31.73 -25.90
CA LEU A 283 34.64 32.92 -25.87
C LEU A 283 35.91 32.70 -26.70
N GLY A 284 36.53 31.52 -26.62
CA GLY A 284 37.65 31.17 -27.48
C GLY A 284 37.29 31.20 -28.97
N ARG A 285 36.14 30.67 -29.35
CA ARG A 285 35.62 30.74 -30.73
C ARG A 285 35.37 32.18 -31.17
N LEU A 286 34.82 33.02 -30.28
CA LEU A 286 34.55 34.42 -30.56
C LEU A 286 35.85 35.20 -30.79
N ALA A 287 36.84 35.03 -29.91
CA ALA A 287 38.16 35.66 -30.04
C ALA A 287 38.88 35.20 -31.31
N SER A 288 38.79 33.91 -31.67
CA SER A 288 39.38 33.38 -32.91
C SER A 288 38.77 34.00 -34.16
N ARG A 289 37.48 34.33 -34.12
CA ARG A 289 36.78 34.97 -35.25
C ARG A 289 37.06 36.46 -35.33
N LYS A 290 37.14 37.15 -34.19
CA LYS A 290 37.29 38.60 -34.15
C LYS A 290 38.74 39.05 -34.38
N PHE A 291 39.70 38.36 -33.75
CA PHE A 291 41.11 38.75 -33.78
C PHE A 291 41.89 37.78 -34.67
N ASP A 292 42.25 36.61 -34.12
CA ASP A 292 42.98 35.56 -34.81
C ASP A 292 43.08 34.29 -33.92
N PRO A 293 43.49 33.12 -34.47
CA PRO A 293 43.64 31.89 -33.70
C PRO A 293 44.68 31.94 -32.56
N ALA A 294 45.78 32.69 -32.70
CA ALA A 294 46.82 32.77 -31.68
C ALA A 294 46.33 33.58 -30.46
N THR A 295 45.59 34.66 -30.70
CA THR A 295 44.89 35.41 -29.64
C THR A 295 43.89 34.50 -28.90
N ALA A 296 43.14 33.67 -29.62
CA ALA A 296 42.18 32.73 -29.02
C ALA A 296 42.86 31.67 -28.14
N GLU A 297 44.01 31.14 -28.55
CA GLU A 297 44.78 30.17 -27.78
C GLU A 297 45.31 30.77 -26.47
N ARG A 298 45.86 32.00 -26.54
CA ARG A 298 46.30 32.73 -25.34
C ARG A 298 45.14 33.07 -24.41
N LEU A 299 44.00 33.47 -24.97
CA LEU A 299 42.79 33.72 -24.19
C LEU A 299 42.26 32.44 -23.54
N ALA A 300 42.32 31.28 -24.23
CA ALA A 300 41.91 30.00 -23.66
C ALA A 300 42.72 29.65 -22.40
N ALA A 301 44.02 29.95 -22.37
CA ALA A 301 44.85 29.77 -21.19
C ALA A 301 44.39 30.65 -20.01
N VAL A 302 44.01 31.91 -20.26
CA VAL A 302 43.44 32.80 -19.25
C VAL A 302 42.09 32.28 -18.75
N LEU A 303 41.22 31.88 -19.68
CA LEU A 303 39.87 31.39 -19.39
C LEU A 303 39.87 30.08 -18.59
N ALA A 304 40.91 29.26 -18.68
CA ALA A 304 41.01 27.98 -17.96
C ALA A 304 40.87 28.13 -16.43
N GLY A 305 41.30 29.26 -15.87
CA GLY A 305 41.20 29.56 -14.43
C GLY A 305 39.96 30.37 -14.03
N VAL A 306 39.02 30.66 -14.95
CA VAL A 306 37.88 31.53 -14.67
C VAL A 306 36.61 30.71 -14.44
N ASP A 307 36.32 30.38 -13.18
CA ASP A 307 35.14 29.59 -12.79
C ASP A 307 33.87 30.46 -12.55
N ASP A 308 34.01 31.77 -12.58
CA ASP A 308 32.90 32.70 -12.36
C ASP A 308 32.19 33.08 -13.69
N PRO A 309 30.90 32.74 -13.86
CA PRO A 309 30.14 33.10 -15.06
C PRO A 309 30.05 34.61 -15.30
N GLY A 310 30.02 35.42 -14.23
CA GLY A 310 29.98 36.88 -14.34
C GLY A 310 31.25 37.44 -14.98
N ARG A 311 32.41 36.95 -14.53
CA ARG A 311 33.71 37.27 -15.14
C ARG A 311 33.81 36.78 -16.58
N LEU A 312 33.32 35.58 -16.90
CA LEU A 312 33.26 35.11 -18.29
C LEU A 312 32.39 36.00 -19.17
N ALA A 313 31.25 36.48 -18.67
CA ALA A 313 30.38 37.40 -19.40
C ALA A 313 31.07 38.76 -19.62
N ALA A 314 31.75 39.30 -18.62
CA ALA A 314 32.53 40.54 -18.73
C ALA A 314 33.66 40.40 -19.76
N ILE A 315 34.37 39.26 -19.78
CA ILE A 315 35.38 38.97 -20.80
C ILE A 315 34.73 38.94 -22.19
N GLY A 316 33.55 38.34 -22.33
CA GLY A 316 32.79 38.38 -23.58
C GLY A 316 32.48 39.79 -24.07
N GLY A 317 32.09 40.70 -23.18
CA GLY A 317 31.91 42.12 -23.49
C GLY A 317 33.21 42.75 -23.99
N ARG A 318 34.33 42.54 -23.27
CA ARG A 318 35.64 43.06 -23.69
C ARG A 318 36.11 42.52 -25.04
N ILE A 319 35.85 41.24 -25.33
CA ILE A 319 36.12 40.71 -26.67
C ILE A 319 35.39 41.54 -27.72
N ILE A 320 34.15 41.97 -27.47
CA ILE A 320 33.37 42.78 -28.42
C ILE A 320 33.88 44.24 -28.48
N ASP A 321 34.35 44.80 -27.37
CA ASP A 321 34.70 46.21 -27.27
C ASP A 321 36.15 46.55 -27.66
N CYS A 322 37.12 45.64 -27.45
CA CYS A 322 38.52 45.90 -27.77
C CYS A 322 38.79 45.97 -29.27
N ASP A 323 39.65 46.90 -29.70
CA ASP A 323 40.02 47.09 -31.11
C ASP A 323 40.94 45.98 -31.65
N ASP A 324 41.82 45.44 -30.79
CA ASP A 324 42.72 44.34 -31.13
C ASP A 324 42.91 43.32 -29.98
N GLY A 325 43.46 42.16 -30.34
CA GLY A 325 43.68 41.05 -29.41
C GLY A 325 44.79 41.29 -28.38
N ALA A 326 45.76 42.15 -28.67
CA ALA A 326 46.85 42.44 -27.75
C ALA A 326 46.38 43.33 -26.59
N ALA A 327 45.55 44.34 -26.89
CA ALA A 327 44.89 45.18 -25.91
C ALA A 327 44.00 44.35 -24.97
N LEU A 328 43.18 43.45 -25.53
CA LEU A 328 42.35 42.54 -24.75
C LEU A 328 43.18 41.69 -23.77
N LEU A 329 44.25 41.06 -24.25
CA LEU A 329 45.08 40.19 -23.42
C LEU A 329 45.84 40.97 -22.33
N ALA A 330 46.27 42.20 -22.62
CA ALA A 330 46.91 43.07 -21.64
C ALA A 330 45.95 43.45 -20.49
N GLU A 331 44.67 43.67 -20.78
CA GLU A 331 43.65 43.98 -19.76
C GLU A 331 43.21 42.78 -18.90
N LEU A 332 43.52 41.56 -19.35
CA LEU A 332 43.14 40.31 -18.68
C LEU A 332 44.29 39.65 -17.91
N SER A 333 45.51 40.17 -18.10
CA SER A 333 46.74 39.75 -17.41
C SER A 333 46.84 40.41 -16.02
#